data_AF-A0AA41DLY5-F1
#
_entry.id   AF-A0AA41DLY5-F1
#
_cell.length_a   1.000
_cell.length_b   1.000
_cell.length_c   1.000
_cell.angle_alpha   90.00
_cell.angle_beta   90.00
_cell.angle_gamma   90.00
#
_symmetry.space_group_name_H-M   'P 1'
#
loop_
_entity.id
_entity.type
_entity.pdbx_description
1 polymer ?
#
loop_
_entity_poly.entity_id
_entity_poly.type
_entity_poly.pdbx_seq_one_letter_code
_entity_poly.pdbx_strand_id
1 'polypeptide(L)'
;MPALHLTITPSEPGEWYGRLDVTEALEAAGWTADEDMPLSILRHPSGAVWAVTNESDDSGLDCPNGAVIEFPSSTPTVVILAACLAAVATLED
;
A
#
# COMPACT_ATOMS: atom_id res chain seq x y z
N MET A 1 9.26 -12.87 -17.28
CA MET A 1 8.49 -11.94 -16.45
C MET A 1 7.61 -12.78 -15.55
N PRO A 2 7.79 -12.80 -14.21
CA PRO A 2 6.85 -13.46 -13.33
C PRO A 2 5.54 -12.67 -13.35
N ALA A 3 4.42 -13.35 -13.61
CA ALA A 3 3.11 -12.74 -13.53
C ALA A 3 2.75 -12.58 -12.05
N LEU A 4 2.44 -11.35 -11.61
CA LEU A 4 1.92 -11.09 -10.28
C LEU A 4 0.56 -11.77 -10.14
N HIS A 5 0.47 -12.77 -9.26
CA HIS A 5 -0.78 -13.45 -8.92
C HIS A 5 -1.25 -12.95 -7.56
N LEU A 6 -2.28 -12.10 -7.55
CA LEU A 6 -2.84 -11.53 -6.32
C LEU A 6 -4.07 -12.35 -5.89
N THR A 7 -4.03 -12.91 -4.68
CA THR A 7 -5.19 -13.56 -4.06
C THR A 7 -5.68 -12.66 -2.93
N ILE A 8 -6.93 -12.19 -3.00
CA ILE A 8 -7.54 -11.36 -1.97
C ILE A 8 -8.57 -12.21 -1.22
N THR A 9 -8.29 -12.52 0.05
CA THR A 9 -9.23 -13.20 0.94
C THR A 9 -10.07 -12.19 1.74
N PRO A 10 -11.41 -12.30 1.76
CA PRO A 10 -12.25 -11.39 2.54
C PRO A 10 -12.13 -11.69 4.04
N SER A 11 -12.07 -10.64 4.86
CA SER A 11 -12.00 -10.73 6.33
C SER A 11 -13.34 -11.07 6.99
N GLU A 12 -13.32 -11.68 8.17
CA GLU A 12 -14.53 -11.91 8.99
C GLU A 12 -15.06 -10.60 9.61
N PRO A 13 -16.39 -10.44 9.78
CA PRO A 13 -16.97 -9.22 10.33
C PRO A 13 -16.62 -9.04 11.82
N GLY A 14 -16.00 -7.91 12.15
CA GLY A 14 -15.68 -7.50 13.53
C GLY A 14 -14.19 -7.33 13.82
N GLU A 15 -13.32 -7.83 12.94
CA GLU A 15 -11.89 -7.49 12.98
C GLU A 15 -11.59 -6.38 11.98
N TRP A 16 -11.09 -5.24 12.49
CA TRP A 16 -10.52 -4.21 11.64
C TRP A 16 -9.16 -4.69 11.14
N TYR A 17 -9.10 -5.17 9.90
CA TYR A 17 -7.83 -5.41 9.20
C TYR A 17 -7.46 -4.26 8.26
N GLY A 18 -8.38 -3.32 8.06
CA GLY A 18 -8.23 -2.17 7.20
C GLY A 18 -7.86 -2.54 5.76
N ARG A 19 -6.80 -1.91 5.23
CA ARG A 19 -6.26 -2.18 3.89
C ARG A 19 -5.23 -3.32 3.88
N LEU A 20 -5.52 -4.41 4.60
CA LEU A 20 -4.61 -5.57 4.68
C LEU A 20 -4.31 -6.17 3.30
N ASP A 21 -5.28 -6.16 2.39
CA ASP A 21 -5.10 -6.56 1.01
C ASP A 21 -4.05 -5.71 0.26
N VAL A 22 -3.97 -4.41 0.56
CA VAL A 22 -2.92 -3.53 0.06
C VAL A 22 -1.58 -3.85 0.74
N THR A 23 -1.58 -4.00 2.06
CA THR A 23 -0.38 -4.32 2.87
C THR A 23 0.31 -5.58 2.35
N GLU A 24 -0.42 -6.70 2.28
CA GLU A 24 0.12 -7.99 1.83
C GLU A 24 0.66 -7.91 0.39
N ALA A 25 -0.04 -7.20 -0.49
CA ALA A 25 0.36 -7.03 -1.87
C ALA A 25 1.64 -6.19 -2.03
N LEU A 26 1.79 -5.13 -1.23
CA LEU A 26 2.98 -4.27 -1.25
C LEU A 26 4.17 -4.98 -0.61
N GLU A 27 3.98 -5.73 0.47
CA GLU A 27 5.04 -6.57 1.05
C GLU A 27 5.54 -7.63 0.06
N ALA A 28 4.62 -8.29 -0.65
CA ALA A 28 4.97 -9.21 -1.74
C ALA A 28 5.73 -8.51 -2.89
N ALA A 29 5.56 -7.20 -3.04
CA ALA A 29 6.28 -6.36 -3.99
C ALA A 29 7.58 -5.74 -3.43
N GLY A 30 8.01 -6.12 -2.22
CA GLY A 30 9.28 -5.68 -1.63
C GLY A 30 9.21 -4.41 -0.78
N TRP A 31 8.00 -3.98 -0.40
CA TRP A 31 7.83 -2.97 0.64
C TRP A 31 7.98 -3.61 2.02
N THR A 32 8.36 -2.81 3.01
CA THR A 32 8.58 -3.28 4.38
C THR A 32 7.62 -2.57 5.32
N ALA A 33 6.90 -3.35 6.14
CA ALA A 33 6.09 -2.84 7.23
C ALA A 33 6.92 -2.03 8.24
N ASP A 34 6.34 -0.94 8.75
CA ASP A 34 6.92 -0.16 9.84
C ASP A 34 6.95 -0.95 11.15
N GLU A 35 7.98 -0.75 11.97
CA GLU A 35 8.16 -1.53 13.22
C GLU A 35 7.06 -1.25 14.24
N ASP A 36 6.61 0.00 14.35
CA ASP A 36 5.63 0.42 15.34
C ASP A 36 4.19 0.24 14.82
N MET A 37 4.00 0.36 13.50
CA MET A 37 2.69 0.35 12.84
C MET A 37 2.64 -0.62 11.64
N PRO A 38 2.92 -1.93 11.84
CA PRO A 38 3.19 -2.86 10.73
C PRO A 38 2.01 -3.13 9.80
N LEU A 39 0.78 -2.95 10.28
CA LEU A 39 -0.43 -3.13 9.47
C LEU A 39 -0.91 -1.84 8.79
N SER A 40 -0.27 -0.71 9.09
CA SER A 40 -0.78 0.62 8.71
C SER A 40 0.22 1.48 7.97
N ILE A 41 1.53 1.19 8.04
CA ILE A 41 2.57 1.96 7.37
C ILE A 41 3.52 1.00 6.68
N LEU A 42 3.76 1.22 5.39
CA LEU A 42 4.75 0.49 4.61
C LEU A 42 5.74 1.47 3.97
N ARG A 43 7.01 1.09 3.97
CA ARG A 43 8.14 1.87 3.47
C ARG A 43 8.83 1.09 2.35
N HIS A 44 9.18 1.77 1.27
CA HIS A 44 9.99 1.21 0.20
C HIS A 44 11.40 1.81 0.21
N PRO A 45 12.47 1.07 -0.16
CA PRO A 45 13.84 1.59 -0.26
C PRO A 45 14.00 2.81 -1.19
N SER A 46 13.06 3.04 -2.10
CA SER A 46 12.99 4.25 -2.92
C SER A 46 12.75 5.54 -2.12
N GLY A 47 12.32 5.44 -0.87
CA GLY A 47 11.83 6.55 -0.06
C GLY A 47 10.32 6.76 -0.16
N ALA A 48 9.58 5.92 -0.91
CA ALA A 48 8.12 5.96 -0.93
C ALA A 48 7.55 5.41 0.38
N VAL A 49 6.45 6.01 0.86
CA VAL A 49 5.74 5.57 2.06
C VAL A 49 4.24 5.53 1.78
N TRP A 50 3.61 4.39 2.02
CA TRP A 50 2.15 4.25 1.97
C TRP A 50 1.64 4.03 3.38
N ALA A 51 0.51 4.67 3.72
CA ALA A 51 -0.07 4.52 5.04
C ALA A 51 -1.60 4.59 5.04
N VAL A 52 -2.25 3.81 5.91
CA VAL A 52 -3.65 4.01 6.31
C VAL A 52 -3.72 5.20 7.25
N THR A 53 -4.59 6.16 6.97
CA THR A 53 -4.59 7.47 7.65
C THR A 53 -5.68 7.61 8.71
N ASN A 54 -6.70 6.75 8.68
CA ASN A 54 -7.77 6.79 9.67
C ASN A 54 -8.52 5.45 9.81
N GLU A 55 -9.38 5.41 10.82
CA GLU A 55 -10.42 4.39 11.03
C GLU A 55 -11.58 4.54 10.02
N SER A 56 -11.30 4.79 8.76
CA SER A 56 -12.28 4.60 7.68
C SER A 56 -11.62 3.94 6.47
N ASP A 57 -10.38 3.49 6.61
CA ASP A 57 -9.55 2.94 5.54
C ASP A 57 -9.22 3.93 4.42
N ASP A 58 -9.28 5.23 4.73
CA ASP A 58 -8.56 6.20 3.92
C ASP A 58 -7.05 5.91 4.02
N SER A 59 -6.32 6.15 2.95
CA SER A 59 -4.88 5.95 2.92
C SER A 59 -4.19 7.01 2.07
N GLY A 60 -2.87 7.08 2.13
CA GLY A 60 -2.06 8.00 1.36
C GLY A 60 -0.74 7.38 0.92
N LEU A 61 -0.15 7.98 -0.11
CA LEU A 61 1.17 7.66 -0.63
C LEU A 61 2.01 8.93 -0.71
N ASP A 62 3.09 8.97 0.05
CA ASP A 62 4.18 9.92 -0.10
C ASP A 62 5.16 9.39 -1.14
N CYS A 63 5.28 10.09 -2.26
CA CYS A 63 6.14 9.70 -3.37
C CYS A 63 7.58 10.21 -3.15
N PRO A 64 8.61 9.50 -3.68
CA PRO A 64 10.01 9.92 -3.55
C PRO A 64 10.31 11.31 -4.16
N ASN A 65 9.51 11.73 -5.14
CA ASN A 65 9.62 13.04 -5.77
C ASN A 65 8.93 14.17 -4.98
N GLY A 66 8.41 13.88 -3.79
CA GLY A 66 7.70 14.83 -2.92
C GLY A 66 6.22 15.03 -3.26
N ALA A 67 5.67 14.34 -4.27
CA ALA A 67 4.23 14.32 -4.50
C ALA A 67 3.52 13.51 -3.41
N VAL A 68 2.30 13.92 -3.05
CA VAL A 68 1.44 13.20 -2.10
C VAL A 68 0.15 12.84 -2.82
N ILE A 69 -0.30 11.60 -2.66
CA ILE A 69 -1.54 11.10 -3.22
C ILE A 69 -2.43 10.60 -2.09
N GLU A 70 -3.67 11.07 -2.04
CA GLU A 70 -4.68 10.63 -1.07
C GLU A 70 -5.66 9.66 -1.73
N PHE A 71 -6.03 8.62 -0.99
CA PHE A 71 -6.96 7.58 -1.41
C PHE A 71 -8.11 7.51 -0.41
N PRO A 72 -9.29 8.05 -0.77
CA PRO A 72 -10.50 7.83 0.02
C PRO A 72 -10.81 6.34 0.19
N SER A 73 -11.57 6.01 1.22
CA SER A 73 -11.97 4.65 1.59
C SER A 73 -12.72 3.89 0.50
N SER A 74 -13.32 4.59 -0.46
CA SER A 74 -13.97 3.99 -1.64
C SER A 74 -13.00 3.71 -2.79
N THR A 75 -11.71 4.04 -2.66
CA THR A 75 -10.71 3.82 -3.71
C THR A 75 -10.47 2.33 -3.88
N PRO A 76 -10.62 1.77 -5.10
CA PRO A 76 -10.33 0.36 -5.33
C PRO A 76 -8.87 0.02 -5.03
N THR A 77 -8.64 -1.11 -4.36
CA THR A 77 -7.31 -1.65 -4.01
C THR A 77 -6.34 -1.63 -5.19
N VAL A 78 -6.81 -2.04 -6.38
CA VAL A 78 -6.00 -2.07 -7.60
C VAL A 78 -5.46 -0.68 -8.00
N VAL A 79 -6.19 0.40 -7.72
CA VAL A 79 -5.76 1.77 -8.02
C VAL A 79 -4.65 2.18 -7.05
N ILE A 80 -4.80 1.84 -5.76
CA ILE A 80 -3.79 2.10 -4.73
C ILE A 80 -2.48 1.37 -5.07
N LEU A 81 -2.57 0.08 -5.40
CA LEU A 81 -1.41 -0.73 -5.78
C LEU A 81 -0.73 -0.19 -7.05
N ALA A 82 -1.50 0.15 -8.08
CA ALA A 82 -0.95 0.71 -9.31
C ALA A 82 -0.19 2.02 -9.03
N ALA A 83 -0.72 2.90 -8.18
CA ALA A 83 -0.06 4.15 -7.81
C ALA A 83 1.24 3.90 -7.02
N CYS A 84 1.21 3.00 -6.03
CA CYS A 84 2.40 2.66 -5.23
C CYS A 84 3.50 2.04 -6.09
N LEU A 85 3.15 1.07 -6.95
CA LEU A 85 4.10 0.42 -7.85
C LEU A 85 4.66 1.41 -8.88
N ALA A 86 3.82 2.29 -9.44
CA ALA A 86 4.27 3.32 -10.37
C ALA A 86 5.23 4.33 -9.70
N ALA A 87 4.99 4.69 -8.44
CA ALA A 87 5.84 5.63 -7.69
C ALA A 87 7.24 5.08 -7.41
N VAL A 88 7.43 3.76 -7.43
CA VAL A 88 8.73 3.12 -7.17
C VAL A 88 9.39 2.54 -8.43
N ALA A 89 8.64 2.41 -9.52
CA ALA A 89 9.16 1.97 -10.81
C ALA A 89 10.14 2.98 -11.46
N THR A 90 10.18 4.23 -11.00
CA THR A 90 11.00 5.29 -11.60
C THR A 90 12.47 5.31 -11.14
N LEU A 91 12.94 4.29 -10.43
CA LEU A 91 14.33 4.21 -9.93
C LEU A 91 15.17 3.08 -10.56
N GLU A 92 14.61 2.36 -11.52
CA GLU A 92 15.36 1.40 -12.35
C GLU A 92 15.68 2.01 -13.72
N ASP A 93 16.38 3.16 -13.76
CA ASP A 93 17.43 3.53 -14.75
C ASP A 93 18.14 4.82 -14.30
#